data_AF-A0A962DC14-F1
#
_entry.id   AF-A0A962DC14-F1
#
_cell.length_a   1.000
_cell.length_b   1.000
_cell.length_c   1.000
_cell.angle_alpha   90.00
_cell.angle_beta   90.00
_cell.angle_gamma   90.00
#
_symmetry.space_group_name_H-M   'P 1'
#
loop_
_entity.id
_entity.type
_entity.pdbx_description
1 polymer ?
#
loop_
_entity_poly.entity_id
_entity_poly.type
_entity_poly.pdbx_seq_one_letter_code
_entity_poly.pdbx_strand_id
1 'polypeptide(L)' 'MSKTPLEVYSKLLVEGGLHLDPAQGAAVKALQRLFDELVSDGAQPKRSFFQRLSSRGKDESDDTPRGIYLYGGVGR' A
#
# COMPACT_ATOMS: atom_id res chain seq x y z
N MET A 1 8.73 -11.65 7.37
CA MET A 1 8.68 -10.58 6.35
C MET A 1 7.37 -10.71 5.61
N SER A 2 6.59 -9.64 5.51
CA SER A 2 5.39 -9.59 4.67
C SER A 2 5.83 -9.70 3.20
N LYS A 3 5.21 -10.62 2.44
CA LYS A 3 5.45 -10.72 0.99
C LYS A 3 4.82 -9.51 0.30
N THR A 4 5.52 -8.94 -0.67
CA THR A 4 5.01 -7.79 -1.43
C THR A 4 4.01 -8.24 -2.51
N PRO A 5 3.09 -7.36 -2.95
CA PRO A 5 2.19 -7.67 -4.06
C PRO A 5 2.90 -8.13 -5.33
N LEU A 6 4.03 -7.50 -5.69
CA LEU A 6 4.82 -7.93 -6.85
C LEU A 6 5.41 -9.33 -6.68
N GLU A 7 5.96 -9.65 -5.51
CA GLU A 7 6.52 -10.98 -5.23
C GLU A 7 5.47 -12.08 -5.37
N VAL A 8 4.26 -11.85 -4.82
CA VAL A 8 3.16 -12.80 -4.91
C VAL A 8 2.71 -12.98 -6.36
N TYR A 9 2.58 -11.89 -7.13
CA TYR A 9 2.18 -11.95 -8.52
C TYR A 9 3.20 -12.70 -9.39
N SER A 10 4.49 -12.35 -9.28
CA SER A 10 5.55 -13.03 -10.02
C SER A 10 5.59 -14.53 -9.70
N LYS A 11 5.41 -14.89 -8.43
CA LYS A 11 5.34 -16.30 -8.02
C LYS A 11 4.16 -17.03 -8.69
N LEU A 12 2.97 -16.44 -8.67
CA LEU A 12 1.77 -17.05 -9.26
C LEU A 12 1.86 -17.20 -10.79
N LEU A 13 2.55 -16.27 -11.48
CA LEU A 13 2.83 -16.41 -12.90
C LEU A 13 3.74 -17.61 -13.18
N VAL A 14 4.80 -17.80 -12.38
CA VAL A 14 5.74 -18.93 -12.54
C VAL A 14 5.08 -20.27 -12.21
N GLU A 15 4.24 -20.30 -11.18
CA GLU A 15 3.49 -21.51 -10.78
C GLU A 15 2.29 -21.81 -11.69
N GLY A 16 1.97 -20.92 -12.65
CA GLY A 16 0.82 -21.08 -13.55
C GLY A 16 -0.53 -20.83 -12.90
N GLY A 17 -0.57 -20.25 -11.68
CA GLY A 17 -1.81 -19.87 -10.99
C GLY A 17 -2.44 -18.59 -11.53
N LEU A 18 -1.70 -17.80 -12.32
CA LEU A 18 -2.18 -16.65 -13.06
C LEU A 18 -1.66 -16.69 -14.50
N HIS A 19 -2.42 -16.07 -15.41
CA HIS A 19 -1.99 -15.82 -16.78
C HIS A 19 -1.48 -14.39 -16.91
N LEU A 20 -0.49 -14.19 -17.79
CA LEU A 20 0.03 -12.86 -18.06
C LEU A 20 -1.06 -12.00 -18.73
N ASP A 21 -1.47 -10.94 -18.04
CA ASP A 21 -2.42 -9.95 -18.53
C ASP A 21 -1.91 -8.53 -18.20
N PRO A 22 -1.81 -7.63 -19.19
CA PRO A 22 -1.43 -6.24 -18.94
C PRO A 22 -2.28 -5.53 -17.89
N ALA A 23 -3.59 -5.80 -17.81
CA ALA A 23 -4.47 -5.15 -16.84
C ALA A 23 -4.19 -5.64 -15.41
N GLN A 24 -3.99 -6.96 -15.22
CA GLN A 24 -3.51 -7.51 -13.96
C GLN A 24 -2.16 -6.90 -13.53
N GLY A 25 -1.20 -6.81 -14.46
CA GLY A 25 0.10 -6.22 -14.16
C GLY A 25 0.01 -4.76 -13.72
N ALA A 26 -0.88 -3.97 -14.33
CA ALA A 26 -1.14 -2.59 -13.90
C ALA A 26 -1.77 -2.52 -12.49
N ALA A 27 -2.75 -3.39 -12.21
CA ALA A 27 -3.38 -3.47 -10.90
C ALA A 27 -2.38 -3.87 -9.79
N VAL A 28 -1.51 -4.85 -10.06
CA VAL A 28 -0.48 -5.29 -9.10
C VAL A 28 0.52 -4.18 -8.81
N LYS A 29 0.91 -3.38 -9.80
CA LYS A 29 1.78 -2.21 -9.57
C LYS A 29 1.11 -1.16 -8.67
N ALA A 30 -0.19 -0.92 -8.84
CA ALA A 30 -0.94 -0.02 -7.96
C ALA A 30 -1.01 -0.57 -6.52
N LEU A 31 -1.24 -1.88 -6.37
CA LEU A 31 -1.22 -2.55 -5.06
C LEU A 31 0.15 -2.52 -4.41
N GLN A 32 1.23 -2.69 -5.18
CA GLN A 32 2.60 -2.55 -4.66
C GLN A 32 2.83 -1.17 -4.07
N ARG A 33 2.49 -0.11 -4.82
CA ARG A 33 2.60 1.26 -4.33
C ARG A 33 1.83 1.45 -3.02
N LEU A 34 0.59 0.95 -2.94
CA LEU A 34 -0.22 1.02 -1.74
C LEU A 34 0.41 0.25 -0.56
N PHE A 35 0.99 -0.92 -0.82
CA PHE A 35 1.73 -1.68 0.17
C PHE A 35 2.94 -0.91 0.68
N ASP A 36 3.67 -0.22 -0.20
CA ASP A 36 4.83 0.57 0.20
C ASP A 36 4.42 1.77 1.07
N GLU A 37 3.34 2.46 0.70
CA GLU A 37 2.79 3.60 1.44
C GLU A 37 2.26 3.22 2.84
N LEU A 38 1.69 2.02 2.99
CA LEU A 38 1.02 1.60 4.24
C LEU A 38 1.87 0.70 5.14
N VAL A 39 2.66 -0.20 4.55
CA VAL A 39 3.33 -1.30 5.25
C VAL A 39 4.85 -1.12 5.27
N SER A 40 5.48 -0.81 4.13
CA SER A 40 6.94 -0.69 4.04
C SER A 40 7.46 0.59 4.70
N ASP A 41 6.78 1.73 4.50
CA ASP A 41 7.16 3.02 5.12
C ASP A 41 6.63 3.20 6.55
N GLY A 42 5.87 2.22 7.06
CA GLY A 42 5.46 2.14 8.45
C GLY A 42 4.84 3.41 9.01
N ALA A 43 3.67 3.84 8.48
CA ALA A 43 2.70 4.72 9.15
C ALA A 43 3.26 5.80 10.09
N GLN A 44 4.38 6.42 9.74
CA GLN A 44 4.93 7.56 10.44
C GLN A 44 4.99 8.66 9.40
N PRO A 45 4.04 9.62 9.42
CA PRO A 45 4.24 10.83 8.64
C PRO A 45 5.63 11.35 9.03
N LYS A 46 6.47 11.65 8.03
CA LYS A 46 7.77 12.29 8.24
C LYS A 46 7.51 13.64 8.90
N ARG A 47 7.32 13.65 10.22
CA ARG A 47 7.13 14.85 11.02
C ARG A 47 8.43 15.62 10.90
N SER A 48 8.39 16.68 10.11
CA SER A 48 9.46 17.66 10.06
C SER A 48 9.79 18.07 11.50
N PHE A 49 11.08 18.23 11.81
CA PHE A 49 11.56 18.59 13.15
C PHE A 49 10.83 19.84 13.71
N PHE A 50 10.39 20.74 12.82
CA PHE A 50 9.58 21.92 13.15
C PHE A 50 8.15 21.62 13.61
N GLN A 51 7.53 20.55 13.12
CA GLN A 51 6.15 20.18 13.47
C GLN A 51 6.03 19.59 14.89
N ARG A 52 7.12 19.03 15.43
CA ARG A 52 7.21 18.57 16.83
C ARG A 52 7.20 19.71 17.85
N LEU A 53 7.61 20.93 17.47
CA LEU A 53 7.68 22.05 18.40
C LEU A 53 6.35 22.80 18.55
N SER A 54 5.45 22.72 17.56
CA SER A 54 4.16 23.43 17.57
C SER A 54 2.96 22.57 18.00
N SER A 55 3.12 21.25 18.16
CA SER A 55 2.02 20.31 18.42
C SER A 55 1.65 20.11 19.88
N ARG A 56 2.18 20.91 20.81
CA ARG A 56 2.02 20.72 22.28
C ARG A 56 0.61 21.06 22.83
N GLY A 57 -0.42 21.04 21.99
CA GLY A 57 -1.80 21.37 22.37
C GLY A 57 -2.87 21.11 21.30
N LYS A 58 -2.56 20.38 20.22
CA LYS A 58 -3.56 19.89 19.27
C LYS A 58 -3.58 18.38 19.38
N ASP A 59 -4.74 17.83 19.71
CA ASP A 59 -5.02 16.39 19.65
C ASP A 59 -4.34 15.83 18.41
N GLU A 60 -3.41 14.90 18.63
CA GLU A 60 -2.78 14.13 17.58
C GLU A 60 -3.89 13.27 16.97
N SER A 61 -4.60 13.83 15.99
CA SER A 61 -5.49 13.06 15.14
C SER A 61 -4.66 11.91 14.59
N ASP A 62 -5.01 10.71 15.04
CA ASP A 62 -4.42 9.45 14.62
C ASP A 62 -4.60 9.31 13.11
N ASP A 63 -3.62 9.81 12.36
CA ASP A 63 -3.58 9.83 10.88
C ASP A 63 -3.25 8.43 10.33
N THR A 64 -3.35 7.40 11.18
CA THR A 64 -3.15 6.01 10.81
C THR A 64 -4.32 5.56 9.94
N PRO A 65 -4.07 5.09 8.70
CA PRO A 65 -5.12 4.57 7.83
C PRO A 65 -5.84 3.38 8.49
N ARG A 66 -7.17 3.48 8.62
CA ARG A 66 -8.00 2.46 9.31
C ARG A 66 -8.36 1.25 8.44
N GLY A 67 -8.06 1.29 7.15
CA GLY A 67 -8.38 0.23 6.20
C GLY A 67 -8.34 0.71 4.76
N ILE A 68 -8.52 -0.22 3.83
CA ILE A 68 -8.57 0.03 2.39
C ILE A 68 -9.99 -0.27 1.89
N TYR A 69 -10.56 0.64 1.09
CA TYR A 69 -11.82 0.42 0.38
C TYR A 69 -11.55 0.39 -1.12
N LEU A 70 -11.74 -0.77 -1.74
CA LEU A 70 -11.61 -0.96 -3.18
C LEU A 70 -12.97 -0.80 -3.83
N TYR A 71 -13.08 0.07 -4.83
CA TYR A 71 -14.31 0.31 -5.58
C TYR A 71 -14.03 0.31 -7.07
N GLY A 72 -14.97 -0.19 -7.87
CA GLY A 72 -14.84 -0.32 -9.33
C GLY A 72 -15.36 -1.66 -9.84
N GLY A 73 -15.29 -1.86 -11.16
CA GLY A 73 -15.65 -3.13 -11.78
C GLY A 73 -14.62 -4.21 -11.44
N VAL A 74 -15.10 -5.38 -11.01
CA VAL A 74 -14.27 -6.55 -10.69
C VAL A 74 -14.13 -7.46 -11.93
N GLY A 75 -13.37 -7.00 -12.92
CA GLY A 75 -13.08 -7.79 -14.14
C GLY A 75 -14.26 -7.90 -15.12
N ARG A 76 -14.17 -8.92 -15.99
CA ARG A 76 -15.24 -9.39 -16.89
C ARG A 76 -15.83 -10.69 -16.37
#